data_AF-A0A2N5C730-F1
#
_entry.id   AF-A0A2N5C730-F1
#
_cell.length_a   1.000
_cell.length_b   1.000
_cell.length_c   1.000
_cell.angle_alpha   90.00
_cell.angle_beta   90.00
_cell.angle_gamma   90.00
#
_symmetry.space_group_name_H-M   'P 1'
#
loop_
_entity.id
_entity.type
_entity.pdbx_description
1 polymer ?
#
loop_
_entity_poly.entity_id
_entity_poly.type
_entity_poly.pdbx_seq_one_letter_code
_entity_poly.pdbx_strand_id
1 'polypeptide(L)'
;MRVVSNDRIETRIADLRTKLHITAAQNALWQDVATVMRENASIMNTLKQDRLDQSGHMMAAEDMRSYKAMADAHAEGVRKLGPAFQALYASMSDVQKRNADSVFRTNPHHI
;
A
#
# COMPACT_ATOMS: atom_id res chain seq x y z
N MET A 1 7.70 -17.26 -6.11
CA MET A 1 8.14 -15.89 -5.75
C MET A 1 7.20 -15.24 -4.73
N ARG A 2 6.94 -15.87 -3.57
CA ARG A 2 5.98 -15.38 -2.56
C ARG A 2 6.66 -14.69 -1.36
N VAL A 3 7.88 -15.12 -1.02
CA VAL A 3 8.67 -14.60 0.12
C VAL A 3 9.21 -13.19 -0.16
N VAL A 4 9.89 -13.00 -1.30
CA VAL A 4 10.53 -11.71 -1.67
C VAL A 4 9.56 -10.53 -1.78
N SER A 5 8.31 -10.78 -2.19
CA SER A 5 7.28 -9.74 -2.30
C SER A 5 6.71 -9.35 -0.93
N ASN A 6 6.64 -10.31 0.00
CA ASN A 6 6.24 -10.06 1.38
C ASN A 6 7.34 -9.29 2.13
N ASP A 7 8.61 -9.65 1.90
CA ASP A 7 9.74 -8.94 2.50
C ASP A 7 9.77 -7.47 2.08
N ARG A 8 9.52 -7.18 0.79
CA ARG A 8 9.48 -5.80 0.29
C ARG A 8 8.37 -4.94 0.91
N ILE A 9 7.17 -5.49 1.14
CA ILE A 9 6.10 -4.73 1.77
C ILE A 9 6.38 -4.51 3.26
N GLU A 10 6.91 -5.51 3.97
CA GLU A 10 7.29 -5.34 5.38
C GLU A 10 8.42 -4.32 5.55
N THR A 11 9.43 -4.30 4.66
CA THR A 11 10.46 -3.24 4.66
C THR A 11 9.84 -1.87 4.48
N ARG A 12 8.93 -1.69 3.51
CA ARG A 12 8.25 -0.41 3.28
C ARG A 12 7.41 0.03 4.49
N ILE A 13 6.72 -0.92 5.13
CA ILE A 13 5.94 -0.66 6.35
C ILE A 13 6.88 -0.20 7.48
N ALA A 14 7.97 -0.93 7.73
CA ALA A 14 8.94 -0.58 8.77
C ALA A 14 9.62 0.79 8.53
N ASP A 15 10.01 1.06 7.29
CA ASP A 15 10.61 2.35 6.89
C ASP A 15 9.63 3.50 7.10
N LEU A 16 8.37 3.33 6.68
CA LEU A 16 7.36 4.37 6.83
C LEU A 16 7.02 4.61 8.31
N ARG A 17 6.90 3.54 9.12
CA ARG A 17 6.70 3.66 10.57
C ARG A 17 7.81 4.50 11.22
N THR A 18 9.04 4.24 10.81
CA THR A 18 10.23 4.94 11.32
C THR A 18 10.22 6.40 10.89
N LYS A 19 10.01 6.66 9.59
CA LYS A 19 9.95 8.01 9.03
C LYS A 19 8.83 8.85 9.64
N LEU A 20 7.68 8.26 9.96
CA LEU A 20 6.55 8.97 10.56
C LEU A 20 6.69 9.14 12.08
N HIS A 21 7.74 8.59 12.70
CA HIS A 21 7.97 8.63 14.15
C HIS A 21 6.76 8.12 14.95
N ILE A 22 6.18 6.99 14.54
CA ILE A 22 5.00 6.42 15.20
C ILE A 22 5.29 6.12 16.67
N THR A 23 4.47 6.69 17.56
CA THR A 23 4.58 6.52 19.01
C THR A 23 3.80 5.30 19.51
N ALA A 24 4.02 4.91 20.77
CA ALA A 24 3.28 3.81 21.40
C ALA A 24 1.76 4.07 21.41
N ALA A 25 1.33 5.31 21.64
CA ALA A 25 -0.08 5.70 21.64
C ALA A 25 -0.74 5.58 20.25
N GLN A 26 0.06 5.66 19.19
CA GLN A 26 -0.40 5.59 17.79
C GLN A 26 -0.36 4.16 17.22
N ASN A 27 0.13 3.18 18.00
CA ASN A 27 0.38 1.83 17.50
C ASN A 27 -0.86 1.14 16.92
N ALA A 28 -2.02 1.28 17.55
CA ALA A 28 -3.26 0.68 17.04
C ALA A 28 -3.61 1.23 15.65
N LEU A 29 -3.66 2.56 15.52
CA LEU A 29 -3.93 3.24 14.25
C LEU A 29 -2.88 2.92 13.18
N TRP A 30 -1.62 2.75 13.59
CA TRP A 30 -0.58 2.31 12.68
C TRP A 30 -0.80 0.88 12.18
N GLN A 31 -1.26 -0.04 13.04
CA GLN A 31 -1.53 -1.41 12.61
C GLN A 31 -2.69 -1.47 11.61
N ASP A 32 -3.70 -0.60 11.73
CA ASP A 32 -4.77 -0.51 10.74
C ASP A 32 -4.22 -0.10 9.38
N VAL A 33 -3.35 0.93 9.33
CA VAL A 33 -2.66 1.36 8.11
C VAL A 33 -1.81 0.22 7.53
N ALA A 34 -0.98 -0.42 8.36
CA ALA A 34 -0.09 -1.49 7.93
C ALA A 34 -0.86 -2.71 7.40
N THR A 35 -2.02 -3.03 8.00
CA THR A 35 -2.89 -4.12 7.55
C THR A 35 -3.42 -3.84 6.14
N VAL A 36 -3.95 -2.64 5.90
CA VAL A 36 -4.41 -2.26 4.56
C VAL A 36 -3.27 -2.29 3.53
N MET A 37 -2.06 -1.83 3.90
CA MET A 37 -0.88 -1.91 3.03
C MET A 37 -0.54 -3.36 2.64
N ARG A 38 -0.59 -4.30 3.59
CA ARG A 38 -0.35 -5.73 3.35
C ARG A 38 -1.41 -6.35 2.45
N GLU A 39 -2.68 -6.06 2.73
CA GLU A 39 -3.80 -6.56 1.92
C GLU A 39 -3.68 -6.07 0.46
N ASN A 40 -3.43 -4.77 0.27
CA ASN A 40 -3.24 -4.18 -1.05
C ASN A 40 -2.06 -4.84 -1.79
N ALA A 41 -0.94 -5.04 -1.10
CA ALA A 41 0.23 -5.70 -1.68
C ALA A 41 -0.07 -7.15 -2.06
N SER A 42 -0.78 -7.90 -1.20
CA SER A 42 -1.17 -9.29 -1.46
C SER A 42 -2.05 -9.40 -2.70
N ILE A 43 -3.12 -8.58 -2.79
CA ILE A 43 -4.04 -8.57 -3.94
C ILE A 43 -3.30 -8.22 -5.23
N MET A 44 -2.50 -7.15 -5.22
CA MET A 44 -1.75 -6.73 -6.41
C MET A 44 -0.70 -7.77 -6.82
N ASN A 45 -0.08 -8.47 -5.87
CA ASN A 45 0.87 -9.53 -6.17
C ASN A 45 0.16 -10.72 -6.83
N THR A 46 -1.00 -11.15 -6.32
CA THR A 46 -1.80 -12.21 -6.94
C THR A 46 -2.17 -11.85 -8.37
N LEU A 47 -2.76 -10.68 -8.61
CA LEU A 47 -3.16 -10.23 -9.95
C LEU A 47 -1.97 -10.15 -10.92
N LYS A 48 -0.80 -9.73 -10.43
CA LYS A 48 0.44 -9.71 -11.24
C LYS A 48 0.92 -11.13 -11.57
N GLN A 49 0.88 -12.07 -10.63
CA GLN A 49 1.26 -13.45 -10.90
C GLN A 49 0.30 -14.10 -11.91
N ASP A 50 -1.01 -13.96 -11.70
CA ASP A 50 -2.02 -14.49 -12.62
C ASP A 50 -1.80 -13.97 -14.05
N ARG A 51 -1.52 -12.67 -14.18
CA ARG A 51 -1.21 -12.06 -15.48
C ARG A 51 0.10 -12.59 -16.08
N LEU A 52 1.15 -12.77 -15.27
CA LEU A 52 2.43 -13.31 -15.74
C LEU A 52 2.27 -14.74 -16.25
N ASP A 53 1.55 -15.57 -15.50
CA ASP A 53 1.29 -16.98 -15.83
C ASP A 53 0.48 -17.11 -17.12
N GLN A 54 -0.36 -16.11 -17.45
CA GLN A 54 -1.19 -16.09 -18.66
C GLN A 54 -0.60 -15.26 -19.82
N SER A 55 0.54 -14.58 -19.61
CA SER A 55 1.08 -13.56 -20.53
C SER A 55 1.35 -14.04 -21.96
N GLY A 56 1.66 -15.32 -22.16
CA GLY A 56 1.90 -15.91 -23.49
C GLY A 56 0.64 -16.40 -24.21
N HIS A 57 -0.53 -16.35 -23.56
CA HIS A 57 -1.75 -17.02 -24.04
C HIS A 57 -2.99 -16.12 -24.04
N MET A 58 -2.93 -14.94 -23.40
CA MET A 58 -4.06 -14.03 -23.35
C MET A 58 -4.42 -13.49 -24.73
N MET A 59 -5.69 -13.60 -25.09
CA MET A 59 -6.27 -12.79 -26.16
C MET A 59 -6.29 -11.31 -25.77
N ALA A 60 -6.33 -10.40 -26.74
CA ALA A 60 -6.34 -8.95 -26.49
C ALA A 60 -7.46 -8.50 -25.52
N ALA A 61 -8.64 -9.14 -25.57
CA ALA A 61 -9.72 -8.85 -24.65
C ALA A 61 -9.45 -9.33 -23.20
N GLU A 62 -8.72 -10.43 -23.03
CA GLU A 62 -8.29 -10.94 -21.72
C GLU A 62 -7.21 -10.06 -21.10
N ASP A 63 -6.27 -9.62 -21.94
CA ASP A 63 -5.21 -8.70 -21.55
C ASP A 63 -5.78 -7.39 -20.97
N MET A 64 -6.80 -6.84 -21.66
CA MET A 64 -7.50 -5.64 -21.20
C MET A 64 -8.30 -5.87 -19.90
N ARG A 65 -8.95 -7.04 -19.75
CA ARG A 65 -9.64 -7.40 -18.50
C ARG A 65 -8.68 -7.50 -17.32
N SER A 66 -7.50 -8.07 -17.54
CA SER A 66 -6.44 -8.13 -16.53
C SER A 66 -5.98 -6.73 -16.10
N TYR A 67 -5.79 -5.81 -17.04
CA TYR A 67 -5.46 -4.42 -16.71
C TYR A 67 -6.56 -3.74 -15.90
N LYS A 68 -7.82 -3.91 -16.30
CA LYS A 68 -8.98 -3.38 -15.55
C LYS A 68 -8.98 -3.89 -14.12
N ALA A 69 -8.79 -5.20 -13.90
CA ALA A 69 -8.76 -5.78 -12.57
C ALA A 69 -7.66 -5.19 -11.68
N MET A 70 -6.47 -4.95 -12.25
CA MET A 70 -5.37 -4.28 -11.53
C MET A 70 -5.69 -2.82 -11.19
N ALA A 71 -6.30 -2.08 -12.11
CA ALA A 71 -6.71 -0.69 -11.88
C ALA A 71 -7.80 -0.59 -10.80
N ASP A 72 -8.81 -1.45 -10.87
CA ASP A 72 -9.89 -1.53 -9.88
C ASP A 72 -9.33 -1.89 -8.49
N ALA A 73 -8.45 -2.89 -8.41
CA ALA A 73 -7.81 -3.28 -7.16
C ALA A 73 -6.96 -2.16 -6.56
N HIS A 74 -6.26 -1.40 -7.40
CA HIS A 74 -5.50 -0.24 -6.93
C HIS A 74 -6.42 0.87 -6.39
N ALA A 75 -7.48 1.21 -7.12
CA ALA A 75 -8.45 2.22 -6.70
C ALA A 75 -9.12 1.83 -5.37
N GLU A 76 -9.54 0.57 -5.24
CA GLU A 76 -10.11 0.04 -4.00
C GLU A 76 -9.10 0.07 -2.85
N GLY A 77 -7.84 -0.26 -3.13
CA GLY A 77 -6.77 -0.20 -2.16
C GLY A 77 -6.54 1.21 -1.61
N VAL A 78 -6.55 2.24 -2.47
CA VAL A 78 -6.45 3.65 -2.07
C VAL A 78 -7.70 4.08 -1.29
N ARG A 79 -8.90 3.64 -1.71
CA ARG A 79 -10.16 3.92 -1.02
C ARG A 79 -10.15 3.41 0.43
N LYS A 80 -9.56 2.24 0.68
CA LYS A 80 -9.39 1.68 2.03
C LYS A 80 -8.28 2.39 2.83
N LEU A 81 -7.17 2.70 2.18
CA LEU A 81 -6.00 3.28 2.85
C LEU A 81 -6.24 4.72 3.31
N GLY A 82 -7.01 5.50 2.54
CA GLY A 82 -7.31 6.90 2.84
C GLY A 82 -7.85 7.13 4.26
N PRO A 83 -8.98 6.51 4.65
CA PRO A 83 -9.53 6.66 6.00
C PRO A 83 -8.61 6.17 7.12
N ALA A 84 -7.91 5.04 6.93
CA ALA A 84 -6.97 4.50 7.92
C ALA A 84 -5.81 5.48 8.16
N PHE A 85 -5.24 6.04 7.09
CA PHE A 85 -4.18 7.03 7.20
C PHE A 85 -4.70 8.35 7.78
N GLN A 86 -5.91 8.79 7.42
CA GLN A 86 -6.52 9.99 7.98
C GLN A 86 -6.68 9.89 9.51
N ALA A 87 -7.13 8.74 10.02
CA ALA A 87 -7.26 8.51 11.46
C ALA A 87 -5.89 8.58 12.16
N LEU A 88 -4.87 7.94 11.57
CA LEU A 88 -3.49 8.02 12.07
C LEU A 88 -2.97 9.47 12.05
N TYR A 89 -3.12 10.18 10.94
CA TYR A 89 -2.65 11.55 10.78
C TYR A 89 -3.33 12.50 11.77
N ALA A 90 -4.64 12.33 12.03
CA ALA A 90 -5.36 13.13 13.01
C ALA A 90 -4.78 12.99 14.44
N SER A 91 -4.26 11.81 14.79
CA SER A 91 -3.63 11.52 16.09
C SER A 91 -2.19 12.04 16.23
N MET A 92 -1.61 12.59 15.16
CA MET A 92 -0.24 13.10 15.16
C MET A 92 -0.14 14.49 15.76
N SER A 93 0.99 14.77 16.44
CA SER A 93 1.36 16.13 16.83
C SER A 93 1.62 17.01 15.60
N ASP A 94 1.60 18.33 15.77
CA ASP A 94 1.86 19.26 14.64
C ASP A 94 3.25 19.05 14.01
N VAL A 95 4.24 18.69 14.83
CA VAL A 95 5.59 18.34 14.35
C VAL A 95 5.55 17.07 13.51
N GLN A 96 4.86 16.03 13.99
CA GLN A 96 4.69 14.78 13.23
C GLN A 96 3.92 14.99 11.93
N LYS A 97 2.86 15.80 11.93
CA LYS A 97 2.07 16.13 10.73
C LYS A 97 2.91 16.80 9.66
N ARG A 98 3.70 17.83 10.02
CA ARG A 98 4.63 18.49 9.08
C ARG A 98 5.65 17.52 8.49
N ASN A 99 6.16 16.61 9.31
CA ASN A 99 7.07 15.57 8.85
C ASN A 99 6.38 14.57 7.91
N ALA A 100 5.17 14.11 8.25
CA ALA A 100 4.36 13.26 7.38
C ALA A 100 4.10 13.94 6.04
N ASP A 101 3.71 15.21 6.01
CA ASP A 101 3.50 15.94 4.77
C ASP A 101 4.79 15.99 3.90
N SER A 102 5.95 16.13 4.52
CA SER A 102 7.25 16.12 3.83
C SER A 102 7.58 14.74 3.25
N VAL A 103 7.36 13.68 4.03
CA VAL A 103 7.57 12.29 3.58
C VAL A 103 6.73 11.97 2.35
N PHE A 104 5.46 12.42 2.31
CA PHE A 104 4.57 12.16 1.17
C PHE A 104 4.81 13.10 -0.02
N ARG A 105 5.27 14.33 0.20
CA ARG A 105 5.66 15.25 -0.91
C ARG A 105 6.93 14.81 -1.63
N THR A 106 7.93 14.32 -0.90
CA THR A 106 9.24 13.96 -1.47
C THR A 106 9.26 12.60 -2.14
N ASN A 107 8.22 11.78 -1.93
CA ASN A 107 8.12 10.48 -2.57
C ASN A 107 6.66 10.09 -2.87
N PRO A 108 6.10 10.54 -4.01
CA PRO A 108 4.68 10.35 -4.34
C PRO A 108 4.27 8.87 -4.51
N HIS A 109 5.21 7.94 -4.67
CA HIS A 109 4.95 6.53 -4.96
C HIS A 109 4.78 5.64 -3.71
N HIS A 110 4.60 6.21 -2.51
CA HIS A 110 4.40 5.47 -1.26
C HIS A 110 2.93 5.16 -0.92
N ILE A 111 2.02 5.26 -1.89
CA ILE A 111 0.63 4.77 -1.78
C ILE A 111 0.47 3.56 -2.70
#